data_AF-A0ABC8JUX8-F1
#
_entry.id   AF-A0ABC8JUX8-F1
#
_cell.length_a   1.000
_cell.length_b   1.000
_cell.length_c   1.000
_cell.angle_alpha   90.00
_cell.angle_beta   90.00
_cell.angle_gamma   90.00
#
_symmetry.space_group_name_H-M   'P 1'
#
loop_
_entity.id
_entity.type
_entity.pdbx_description
1 polymer ?
#
loop_
_entity_poly.entity_id
_entity_poly.type
_entity_poly.pdbx_seq_one_letter_code
_entity_poly.pdbx_strand_id
1 'polypeptide(L)'
;MNILFFVFGLYCRGDLTKRKLNRLLSWINLSKKFCEERGYFTVVLSGGDLVFWLKKLLDTKYDEMEWSKWHVFWVDERVVPLDDKDSNYKQTLDSFLSEVTL
;
A
#
# COMPACT_ATOMS: atom_id res chain seq x y z
N MET A 1 -12.00 10.54 12.27
CA MET A 1 -11.08 10.23 11.16
C MET A 1 -11.09 8.72 10.96
N ASN A 2 -11.83 8.22 9.98
CA ASN A 2 -11.91 6.77 9.72
C ASN A 2 -10.66 6.34 8.95
N ILE A 3 -9.59 6.06 9.68
CA ILE A 3 -8.37 5.44 9.15
C ILE A 3 -8.73 4.00 8.82
N LEU A 4 -8.59 3.61 7.56
CA LEU A 4 -8.78 2.23 7.14
C LEU A 4 -7.53 1.45 7.55
N PHE A 5 -7.54 0.92 8.78
CA PHE A 5 -6.47 0.05 9.29
C PHE A 5 -6.53 -1.30 8.57
N PHE A 6 -5.69 -1.50 7.56
CA PHE A 6 -5.43 -2.83 7.01
C PHE A 6 -4.25 -3.46 7.74
N VAL A 7 -4.50 -4.01 8.93
CA VAL A 7 -3.54 -4.89 9.61
C VAL A 7 -3.62 -6.27 8.94
N PHE A 8 -2.58 -6.66 8.20
CA PHE A 8 -2.47 -8.02 7.66
C PHE A 8 -1.80 -8.95 8.69
N GLY A 9 -2.63 -9.55 9.55
CA GLY A 9 -2.29 -10.72 10.37
C GLY A 9 -2.60 -12.03 9.64
N LEU A 10 -1.73 -13.02 9.83
CA LEU A 10 -1.64 -14.30 9.13
C LEU A 10 -2.90 -15.20 9.11
N TYR A 11 -2.86 -16.11 8.12
CA TYR A 11 -3.35 -17.51 8.13
C TYR A 11 -4.78 -17.77 7.67
N CYS A 12 -4.94 -18.31 6.45
CA CYS A 12 -6.09 -19.15 6.03
C CYS A 12 -5.84 -19.82 4.66
N ARG A 13 -6.15 -21.13 4.55
CA ARG A 13 -5.89 -22.04 3.40
C ARG A 13 -6.58 -21.58 2.08
N GLY A 14 -5.85 -21.65 0.96
CA GLY A 14 -6.28 -21.33 -0.41
C GLY A 14 -5.11 -20.79 -1.28
N ASP A 15 -5.30 -20.59 -2.59
CA ASP A 15 -4.28 -19.97 -3.46
C ASP A 15 -4.07 -18.49 -3.04
N LEU A 16 -3.00 -18.27 -2.28
CA LEU A 16 -2.66 -17.01 -1.63
C LEU A 16 -2.53 -15.86 -2.65
N THR A 17 -2.03 -16.18 -3.85
CA THR A 17 -1.72 -15.25 -4.92
C THR A 17 -2.98 -14.58 -5.45
N LYS A 18 -4.00 -15.38 -5.78
CA LYS A 18 -5.27 -14.89 -6.34
C LYS A 18 -6.03 -14.02 -5.34
N ARG A 19 -5.99 -14.38 -4.05
CA ARG A 19 -6.62 -13.58 -2.98
C ARG A 19 -5.89 -12.28 -2.73
N LYS A 20 -4.55 -12.28 -2.68
CA LYS A 20 -3.74 -11.06 -2.55
C LYS A 20 -4.02 -10.11 -3.73
N LEU A 21 -4.10 -10.62 -4.96
CA LEU A 21 -4.45 -9.83 -6.15
C LEU A 21 -5.86 -9.23 -6.09
N ASN A 22 -6.88 -10.01 -5.72
CA ASN A 22 -8.24 -9.50 -5.59
C ASN A 22 -8.36 -8.39 -4.53
N ARG A 23 -7.58 -8.48 -3.45
CA ARG A 23 -7.51 -7.42 -2.44
C ARG A 23 -6.84 -6.17 -2.98
N LEU A 24 -5.76 -6.28 -3.74
CA LEU A 24 -5.15 -5.12 -4.41
C LEU A 24 -6.15 -4.43 -5.35
N LEU A 25 -6.93 -5.20 -6.11
CA LEU A 25 -7.99 -4.63 -6.96
C LEU A 25 -9.04 -3.86 -6.15
N SER A 26 -9.38 -4.33 -4.94
CA SER A 26 -10.28 -3.56 -4.07
C SER A 26 -9.69 -2.23 -3.61
N TRP A 27 -8.36 -2.12 -3.50
CA TRP A 27 -7.71 -0.85 -3.12
C TRP A 27 -7.91 0.22 -4.19
N ILE A 28 -7.94 -0.15 -5.46
CA ILE A 28 -8.22 0.79 -6.56
C ILE A 28 -9.63 1.37 -6.40
N ASN A 29 -10.62 0.51 -6.19
CA ASN A 29 -12.02 0.94 -6.01
C ASN A 29 -12.20 1.77 -4.74
N LEU A 30 -11.54 1.40 -3.64
CA LEU A 30 -11.57 2.15 -2.39
C LEU A 30 -10.88 3.51 -2.53
N SER A 31 -9.72 3.55 -3.19
CA SER A 31 -9.00 4.79 -3.48
C SER A 31 -9.90 5.74 -4.24
N LYS A 32 -10.46 5.31 -5.37
CA LYS A 32 -11.37 6.14 -6.16
C LYS A 32 -12.54 6.67 -5.34
N LYS A 33 -13.23 5.77 -4.63
CA LYS A 33 -14.37 6.13 -3.78
C LYS A 33 -14.01 7.20 -2.74
N PHE A 34 -12.92 7.03 -2.00
CA PHE A 34 -12.56 7.97 -0.94
C PHE A 34 -11.93 9.26 -1.47
N CYS A 35 -11.20 9.20 -2.59
CA CYS A 35 -10.74 10.39 -3.30
C CYS A 35 -11.93 11.23 -3.80
N GLU A 36 -13.00 10.61 -4.27
CA GLU A 36 -14.25 11.28 -4.68
C GLU A 36 -15.02 11.83 -3.47
N GLU A 37 -15.23 11.04 -2.42
CA GLU A 37 -16.04 11.43 -1.25
C GLU A 37 -15.36 12.46 -0.35
N ARG A 38 -14.02 12.41 -0.22
CA ARG A 38 -13.27 13.14 0.82
C ARG A 38 -12.06 13.91 0.30
N GLY A 39 -11.66 13.69 -0.96
CA GLY A 39 -10.48 14.31 -1.56
C GLY A 39 -9.16 13.60 -1.26
N TYR A 40 -9.13 12.57 -0.41
CA TYR A 40 -7.92 11.84 -0.06
C TYR A 40 -8.20 10.37 0.33
N PHE A 41 -7.19 9.52 0.15
CA PHE A 41 -7.21 8.11 0.53
C PHE A 41 -6.03 7.81 1.46
N THR A 42 -6.31 7.28 2.66
CA THR A 42 -5.27 7.02 3.66
C THR A 42 -5.04 5.53 3.83
N VAL A 43 -3.77 5.11 3.75
CA VAL A 43 -3.33 3.72 3.94
C VAL A 43 -2.26 3.64 5.02
N VAL A 44 -2.23 2.51 5.73
CA VAL A 44 -1.21 2.21 6.75
C VAL A 44 -0.56 0.88 6.38
N LEU A 45 0.76 0.86 6.24
CA LEU A 45 1.55 -0.27 5.74
C LEU A 45 2.30 -0.97 6.87
N SER A 46 2.34 -2.30 6.84
CA SER A 46 3.10 -3.11 7.81
C SER A 46 4.48 -3.56 7.30
N GLY A 47 4.92 -3.07 6.14
CA GLY A 47 6.14 -3.55 5.47
C GLY A 47 6.04 -4.98 4.91
N GLY A 48 7.20 -5.56 4.60
CA GLY A 48 7.34 -6.94 4.14
C GLY A 48 6.72 -7.21 2.77
N ASP A 49 6.11 -8.39 2.61
CA ASP A 49 5.46 -8.83 1.37
C ASP A 49 4.48 -7.81 0.80
N LEU A 50 3.79 -7.05 1.65
CA LEU A 50 2.76 -6.09 1.22
C LEU A 50 3.32 -5.06 0.24
N VAL A 51 4.56 -4.61 0.46
CA VAL A 51 5.23 -3.62 -0.40
C VAL A 51 5.46 -4.18 -1.80
N PHE A 52 5.85 -5.45 -1.91
CA PHE A 52 6.00 -6.13 -3.20
C PHE A 52 4.69 -6.19 -3.98
N TRP A 53 3.58 -6.41 -3.27
CA TRP A 53 2.24 -6.45 -3.86
C TRP A 53 1.74 -5.06 -4.25
N LEU A 54 2.05 -4.02 -3.48
CA LEU A 54 1.78 -2.62 -3.82
C LEU A 54 2.42 -2.20 -5.14
N LYS A 55 3.65 -2.64 -5.41
CA LYS A 55 4.31 -2.39 -6.71
C LYS A 55 3.50 -2.88 -7.91
N LYS A 56 2.67 -3.92 -7.75
CA LYS A 56 1.78 -4.41 -8.83
C LYS A 56 0.65 -3.44 -9.18
N LEU A 57 0.35 -2.47 -8.31
CA LEU A 57 -0.60 -1.40 -8.61
C LEU A 57 -0.02 -0.33 -9.54
N LEU A 58 1.30 -0.31 -9.74
CA LEU A 58 1.97 0.59 -10.69
C LEU A 58 1.93 0.09 -12.14
N ASP A 59 1.38 -1.10 -12.37
CA ASP A 59 1.23 -1.63 -13.72
C ASP A 59 0.25 -0.74 -14.51
N THR A 60 0.59 -0.47 -15.78
CA THR A 60 -0.16 0.38 -16.73
C THR A 60 -1.66 0.12 -16.79
N LYS A 61 -2.11 -1.08 -16.46
CA LYS A 61 -3.53 -1.43 -16.32
C LYS A 61 -4.27 -0.69 -15.18
N TYR A 62 -3.55 0.01 -14.31
CA TYR A 62 -4.09 0.73 -13.14
C TYR A 62 -3.69 2.21 -13.11
N ASP A 63 -3.39 2.79 -14.27
CA ASP A 63 -2.93 4.19 -14.43
C ASP A 63 -3.96 5.25 -13.99
N GLU A 64 -5.18 4.84 -13.65
CA GLU A 64 -6.27 5.71 -13.20
C GLU A 64 -6.18 6.09 -11.70
N MET A 65 -5.07 5.78 -11.02
CA MET A 65 -4.91 6.05 -9.59
C MET A 65 -4.37 7.46 -9.34
N GLU A 66 -5.11 8.25 -8.55
CA GLU A 66 -4.71 9.60 -8.14
C GLU A 66 -3.74 9.56 -6.95
N TRP A 67 -2.49 9.18 -7.19
CA TRP A 67 -1.46 9.01 -6.15
C TRP A 67 -1.23 10.26 -5.28
N SER A 68 -1.41 11.46 -5.84
CA SER A 68 -1.27 12.74 -5.12
C SER A 68 -2.32 12.97 -4.03
N LYS A 69 -3.34 12.11 -3.98
CA LYS A 69 -4.38 12.10 -2.94
C LYS A 69 -4.13 11.02 -1.88
N TRP A 70 -3.06 10.25 -2.00
CA TRP A 70 -2.75 9.17 -1.07
C TRP A 70 -1.94 9.68 0.12
N HIS A 71 -2.40 9.35 1.33
CA HIS A 71 -1.61 9.53 2.55
C HIS A 71 -1.14 8.16 3.03
N VAL A 72 0.17 7.96 3.06
CA VAL A 72 0.80 6.68 3.41
C VAL A 72 1.44 6.78 4.79
N PHE A 73 1.09 5.86 5.67
CA PHE A 73 1.66 5.69 7.00
C PHE A 73 2.19 4.28 7.20
N TRP A 74 2.93 4.06 8.28
CA TRP A 74 3.41 2.74 8.69
C TRP A 74 2.79 2.34 10.03
N VAL A 75 2.40 1.06 10.16
CA VAL A 75 1.89 0.50 11.42
C VAL A 75 3.03 0.40 12.43
N ASP A 76 4.19 -0.03 11.94
CA ASP A 76 5.42 -0.20 12.69
C ASP A 76 6.63 0.14 11.81
N GLU A 77 7.75 0.46 12.46
CA GLU A 77 9.04 0.68 11.82
C GLU A 77 10.12 0.06 12.71
N ARG A 78 11.21 -0.41 12.10
CA ARG A 78 12.39 -0.89 12.82
C ARG A 78 13.20 0.30 13.32
N VAL A 79 13.75 0.19 14.52
CA VAL A 79 14.59 1.24 15.13
C VAL A 79 16.00 1.15 14.56
N VAL A 80 16.12 1.49 13.27
CA VAL A 80 17.36 1.51 12.48
C VAL A 80 17.37 2.79 11.61
N PRO A 81 18.52 3.19 11.04
CA PRO A 81 18.56 4.29 10.06
C PRO A 81 17.57 4.07 8.90
N LEU A 82 17.05 5.16 8.33
CA LEU A 82 16.05 5.09 7.25
C LEU A 82 16.59 4.54 5.93
N ASP A 83 17.90 4.49 5.76
CA ASP A 83 18.61 3.91 4.62
C ASP A 83 19.10 2.47 4.89
N ASP A 84 18.76 1.92 6.06
CA ASP A 84 19.03 0.53 6.39
C ASP A 84 18.11 -0.43 5.62
N LYS A 85 18.65 -1.57 5.19
CA LYS A 85 17.91 -2.63 4.49
C LYS A 85 16.73 -3.18 5.28
N ASP A 86 16.75 -3.07 6.61
CA ASP A 86 15.71 -3.57 7.50
C ASP A 86 14.62 -2.51 7.78
N SER A 87 14.75 -1.30 7.24
CA SER A 87 13.72 -0.24 7.35
C SER A 87 12.52 -0.51 6.43
N ASN A 88 11.32 -0.50 7.01
CA ASN A 88 10.06 -0.57 6.26
C ASN A 88 9.89 0.64 5.34
N TYR A 89 10.31 1.82 5.78
CA TYR A 89 10.36 3.04 4.99
C TYR A 89 11.23 2.84 3.75
N LYS A 90 12.48 2.40 3.91
CA LYS A 90 13.38 2.16 2.77
C LYS A 90 12.79 1.18 1.78
N GLN A 91 12.26 0.05 2.27
CA GLN A 91 11.66 -0.97 1.42
C GLN A 91 10.51 -0.39 0.59
N THR A 92 9.64 0.40 1.22
CA THR A 92 8.49 1.06 0.57
C THR A 92 8.94 2.14 -0.42
N LEU A 93 9.97 2.90 -0.05
CA LEU A 93 10.57 3.92 -0.89
C LEU A 93 11.15 3.33 -2.17
N ASP A 94 12.04 2.35 -2.04
CA ASP A 94 12.74 1.71 -3.16
C ASP A 94 11.77 0.99 -4.11
N SER A 95 10.67 0.44 -3.57
CA SER A 95 9.76 -0.41 -4.36
C SER A 95 8.57 0.32 -4.96
N PHE A 96 8.12 1.41 -4.33
CA PHE A 96 6.84 2.04 -4.62
C PHE A 96 6.89 3.56 -4.58
N LEU A 97 7.32 4.19 -3.48
CA LEU A 97 7.21 5.66 -3.34
C LEU A 97 8.12 6.43 -4.29
N SER A 98 9.20 5.84 -4.78
CA SER A 98 10.08 6.45 -5.78
C SER A 98 9.44 6.54 -7.19
N GLU A 99 8.40 5.76 -7.45
CA GLU A 99 7.74 5.65 -8.75
C GLU A 99 6.40 6.42 -8.81
N VAL A 100 5.90 6.90 -7.67
CA VAL A 100 4.62 7.61 -7.58
C VAL A 100 4.81 9.03 -7.06
N THR A 101 3.98 9.94 -7.57
CA THR A 101 3.88 11.30 -7.02
C THR A 101 2.79 11.31 -5.96
N LEU A 102 3.21 11.27 -4.68
CA LEU A 102 2.32 11.50 -3.53
C LEU A 102 2.06 12.99 -3.28
#